data_AF-A0A1Q6RJ04-F1
#
_entry.id   AF-A0A1Q6RJ04-F1
#
_cell.length_a   1.000
_cell.length_b   1.000
_cell.length_c   1.000
_cell.angle_alpha   90.00
_cell.angle_beta   90.00
_cell.angle_gamma   90.00
#
_symmetry.space_group_name_H-M   'P 1'
#
loop_
_entity.id
_entity.type
_entity.pdbx_description
1 polymer ?
#
loop_
_entity_poly.entity_id
_entity_poly.type
_entity_poly.pdbx_seq_one_letter_code
_entity_poly.pdbx_strand_id
1 'polypeptide(L)'
;METAFLKNLKSLVSERTQNGERLFTYATTIQNHQAYTYSKYDFEVPKVQTSVQLSDYAEELLSVYAYGVKCSSDMLLELTEYLNGLDDPYVLVFFGDHRPNLGADYLAYNEIGMDIADDVIANCSAPFVIWANDAYAKTSDFAERFASLDIPEDGYISASFLGEVSLELAGCAKSEPFFSFLYDLRREIPVIKTGVNSEAEQPMIDKLHCWQYYRMS
;
A
#
# COMPACT_ATOMS: atom_id res chain seq x y z
N MET A 1 -2.74 -8.49 19.91
CA MET A 1 -3.54 -7.35 19.44
C MET A 1 -3.72 -7.54 17.94
N GLU A 2 -4.96 -7.49 17.46
CA GLU A 2 -5.45 -7.89 16.12
C GLU A 2 -4.98 -9.24 15.53
N THR A 3 -4.98 -10.26 16.38
CA THR A 3 -4.83 -11.65 15.95
C THR A 3 -5.97 -12.10 15.03
N ALA A 4 -7.15 -11.48 15.07
CA ALA A 4 -8.33 -11.96 14.35
C ALA A 4 -8.21 -11.79 12.82
N PHE A 5 -7.80 -10.61 12.33
CA PHE A 5 -7.61 -10.37 10.90
C PHE A 5 -6.60 -11.35 10.31
N LEU A 6 -5.39 -11.36 10.89
CA LEU A 6 -4.32 -12.21 10.41
C LEU A 6 -4.64 -13.70 10.54
N LYS A 7 -5.28 -14.12 11.64
CA LYS A 7 -5.76 -15.51 11.80
C LYS A 7 -6.76 -15.90 10.72
N ASN A 8 -7.74 -15.03 10.43
CA ASN A 8 -8.73 -15.30 9.40
C ASN A 8 -8.10 -15.36 8.01
N LEU A 9 -7.15 -14.46 7.71
CA LEU A 9 -6.41 -14.48 6.45
C LEU A 9 -5.58 -15.76 6.30
N LYS A 10 -4.86 -16.17 7.35
CA LYS A 10 -4.10 -17.44 7.37
C LYS A 10 -5.00 -18.66 7.21
N SER A 11 -6.18 -18.68 7.86
CA SER A 11 -7.17 -19.76 7.68
C SER A 11 -7.67 -19.81 6.24
N LEU A 12 -8.04 -18.66 5.67
CA LEU A 12 -8.51 -18.56 4.29
C LEU A 12 -7.46 -19.07 3.30
N VAL A 13 -6.21 -18.61 3.42
CA VAL A 13 -5.10 -19.06 2.56
C VAL A 13 -4.94 -20.57 2.71
N SER A 14 -4.81 -21.08 3.94
CA SER A 14 -4.60 -22.50 4.19
C SER A 14 -5.75 -23.38 3.70
N GLU A 15 -7.01 -22.96 3.83
CA GLU A 15 -8.17 -23.75 3.43
C GLU A 15 -8.33 -23.78 1.91
N ARG A 16 -8.11 -22.66 1.23
CA ARG A 16 -8.33 -22.54 -0.21
C ARG A 16 -7.21 -23.19 -1.02
N THR A 17 -5.96 -23.08 -0.58
CA THR A 17 -4.83 -23.61 -1.37
C THR A 17 -4.60 -25.11 -1.20
N GLN A 18 -5.29 -25.79 -0.27
CA GLN A 18 -5.14 -27.24 0.01
C GLN A 18 -5.24 -28.15 -1.22
N ASN A 19 -5.97 -27.74 -2.26
CA ASN A 19 -6.16 -28.53 -3.48
C ASN A 19 -5.48 -27.90 -4.71
N GLY A 20 -4.46 -27.06 -4.50
CA GLY A 20 -3.75 -26.35 -5.57
C GLY A 20 -4.58 -25.24 -6.22
N GLU A 21 -5.61 -24.74 -5.53
CA GLU A 21 -6.39 -23.58 -6.01
C GLU A 21 -5.51 -22.34 -6.05
N ARG A 22 -5.58 -21.59 -7.16
CA ARG A 22 -4.94 -20.26 -7.27
C ARG A 22 -5.84 -19.22 -6.64
N LEU A 23 -5.31 -18.47 -5.69
CA LEU A 23 -6.07 -17.48 -4.92
C LEU A 23 -5.61 -16.06 -5.26
N PHE A 24 -6.57 -15.17 -5.49
CA PHE A 24 -6.38 -13.73 -5.39
C PHE A 24 -7.19 -13.23 -4.19
N THR A 25 -6.52 -12.57 -3.25
CA THR A 25 -7.15 -12.03 -2.04
C THR A 25 -6.90 -10.54 -1.96
N TYR A 26 -7.98 -9.76 -1.87
CA TYR A 26 -7.93 -8.34 -1.52
C TYR A 26 -8.51 -8.17 -0.12
N ALA A 27 -7.74 -7.58 0.79
CA ALA A 27 -8.12 -7.42 2.17
C ALA A 27 -7.80 -6.00 2.66
N THR A 28 -8.65 -5.46 3.52
CA THR A 28 -8.51 -4.12 4.09
C THR A 28 -8.47 -4.22 5.61
N THR A 29 -7.43 -3.68 6.23
CA THR A 29 -7.31 -3.56 7.68
C THR A 29 -8.03 -2.32 8.18
N ILE A 30 -8.59 -2.34 9.39
CA ILE A 30 -9.25 -1.17 9.99
C ILE A 30 -8.54 -0.65 11.24
N GLN A 31 -7.60 -1.41 11.82
CA GLN A 31 -7.04 -1.15 13.14
C GLN A 31 -6.48 0.27 13.31
N ASN A 32 -5.78 0.79 12.30
CA ASN A 32 -5.18 2.12 12.37
C ASN A 32 -6.10 3.24 11.86
N HIS A 33 -7.40 3.00 11.73
CA HIS A 33 -8.36 4.05 11.40
C HIS A 33 -8.62 4.97 12.61
N GLN A 34 -8.92 6.24 12.35
CA GLN A 34 -9.30 7.22 13.37
C GLN A 34 -10.60 6.82 14.11
N ALA A 35 -10.89 7.34 15.31
CA ALA A 35 -10.19 8.37 16.07
C ALA A 35 -8.90 7.89 16.75
N TYR A 36 -7.91 8.79 16.87
CA TYR A 36 -6.62 8.54 17.53
C TYR A 36 -6.65 9.07 18.97
N THR A 37 -7.44 8.42 19.82
CA THR A 37 -7.52 8.75 21.26
C THR A 37 -6.88 7.66 22.09
N TYR A 38 -6.42 7.98 23.30
CA TYR A 38 -5.84 7.01 24.22
C TYR A 38 -6.85 5.92 24.62
N SER A 39 -8.16 6.20 24.52
CA SER A 39 -9.22 5.21 24.72
C SER A 39 -9.36 4.18 23.60
N LYS A 40 -8.61 4.30 22.50
CA LYS A 40 -8.62 3.34 21.39
C LYS A 40 -8.14 1.94 21.81
N TYR A 41 -7.30 1.90 22.83
CA TYR A 41 -6.71 0.68 23.36
C TYR A 41 -7.01 0.53 24.85
N ASP A 42 -7.19 -0.72 25.31
CA ASP A 42 -7.50 -1.02 26.72
C ASP A 42 -6.27 -0.95 27.66
N PHE A 43 -5.23 -0.22 27.25
CA PHE A 43 -3.98 -0.03 28.00
C PHE A 43 -3.36 1.33 27.64
N GLU A 44 -2.40 1.76 28.45
CA GLU A 44 -1.69 3.02 28.22
C GLU A 44 -0.75 2.91 27.00
N VAL A 45 -1.08 3.66 25.94
CA VAL A 45 -0.27 3.72 24.73
C VAL A 45 1.06 4.42 25.03
N PRO A 46 2.21 3.84 24.64
CA PRO A 46 3.50 4.50 24.77
C PRO A 46 3.50 5.84 24.02
N LYS A 47 3.93 6.89 24.71
CA LYS A 47 4.06 8.22 24.11
C LYS A 47 5.16 8.25 23.06
N VAL A 48 4.95 9.02 21.99
CA VAL A 48 6.02 9.34 21.04
C VAL A 48 7.20 10.04 21.72
N GLN A 49 8.40 9.78 21.23
CA GLN A 49 9.59 10.51 21.65
C GLN A 49 9.93 11.56 20.60
N THR A 50 9.86 12.83 20.98
CA THR A 50 10.12 13.97 20.10
C THR A 50 11.19 14.88 20.68
N SER A 51 11.91 15.60 19.81
CA SER A 51 12.86 16.65 20.20
C SER A 51 12.17 17.99 20.50
N VAL A 52 10.88 18.11 20.13
CA VAL A 52 10.04 19.29 20.33
C VAL A 52 8.96 18.98 21.37
N GLN A 53 8.52 20.01 22.09
CA GLN A 53 7.36 19.90 22.97
C GLN A 53 6.07 19.93 22.15
N LEU A 54 5.19 18.97 22.40
CA LEU A 54 3.88 18.87 21.78
C LEU A 54 2.78 19.37 22.72
N SER A 55 1.66 19.80 22.17
CA SER A 55 0.41 19.91 22.90
C SER A 55 -0.08 18.51 23.31
N ASP A 56 -0.82 18.42 24.42
CA ASP A 56 -1.38 17.14 24.90
C ASP A 56 -2.20 16.43 23.81
N TYR A 57 -2.92 17.21 23.00
CA TYR A 57 -3.74 16.70 21.92
C TYR A 57 -2.91 16.17 20.74
N ALA A 58 -1.87 16.90 20.30
CA ALA A 58 -0.97 16.41 19.25
C ALA A 58 -0.18 15.16 19.69
N GLU A 59 0.26 15.12 20.96
CA GLU A 59 0.93 13.96 21.54
C GLU A 59 0.02 12.73 21.53
N GLU A 60 -1.25 12.87 21.92
CA GLU A 60 -2.24 11.78 21.87
C GLU A 60 -2.42 11.26 20.44
N LEU A 61 -2.67 12.15 19.47
CA LEU A 61 -2.87 11.79 18.07
C LEU A 61 -1.66 11.02 17.51
N LEU A 62 -0.44 11.55 17.73
CA LEU A 62 0.80 10.95 17.22
C LEU A 62 1.10 9.61 17.90
N SER A 63 0.94 9.52 19.22
CA SER A 63 1.23 8.29 19.99
C SER A 63 0.32 7.15 19.58
N VAL A 64 -0.99 7.42 19.45
CA VAL A 64 -1.97 6.40 19.08
C VAL A 64 -1.79 5.98 17.62
N TYR A 65 -1.53 6.92 16.69
CA TYR A 65 -1.24 6.59 15.29
C TYR A 65 0.06 5.80 15.14
N ALA A 66 1.16 6.23 15.77
CA ALA A 66 2.46 5.57 15.68
C ALA A 66 2.42 4.16 16.27
N TYR A 67 1.67 3.97 17.36
CA TYR A 67 1.44 2.63 17.89
C TYR A 67 0.64 1.75 16.92
N GLY A 68 -0.37 2.30 16.24
CA GLY A 68 -1.08 1.61 15.16
C GLY A 68 -0.17 1.22 13.98
N VAL A 69 0.75 2.11 13.56
CA VAL A 69 1.77 1.80 12.55
C VAL A 69 2.66 0.65 13.01
N LYS A 70 3.09 0.64 14.28
CA LYS A 70 3.86 -0.47 14.86
C LYS A 70 3.07 -1.78 14.79
N CYS A 71 1.80 -1.79 15.18
CA CYS A 71 0.94 -2.97 15.07
C CYS A 71 0.82 -3.48 13.63
N SER A 72 0.62 -2.59 12.66
CA SER A 72 0.57 -2.96 11.24
C SER A 72 1.91 -3.53 10.75
N SER A 73 3.04 -2.97 11.20
CA SER A 73 4.38 -3.48 10.89
C SER A 73 4.61 -4.88 11.47
N ASP A 74 4.23 -5.12 12.74
CA ASP A 74 4.34 -6.44 13.36
C ASP A 74 3.46 -7.46 12.63
N MET A 75 2.23 -7.08 12.25
CA MET A 75 1.30 -7.93 11.48
C MET A 75 1.86 -8.26 10.10
N LEU A 76 2.46 -7.28 9.40
CA LEU A 76 3.07 -7.48 8.10
C LEU A 76 4.24 -8.46 8.19
N LEU A 77 5.10 -8.31 9.21
CA LEU A 77 6.18 -9.26 9.47
C LEU A 77 5.62 -10.67 9.68
N GLU A 78 4.66 -10.85 10.58
CA GLU A 78 4.07 -12.16 10.88
C GLU A 78 3.33 -12.78 9.67
N LEU A 79 2.79 -11.95 8.77
CA LEU A 79 2.22 -12.41 7.49
C LEU A 79 3.32 -12.90 6.55
N THR A 80 4.38 -12.13 6.35
CA THR A 80 5.49 -12.52 5.47
C THR A 80 6.22 -13.76 5.97
N GLU A 81 6.43 -13.91 7.28
CA GLU A 81 7.01 -15.11 7.88
C GLU A 81 6.13 -16.35 7.63
N TYR A 82 4.81 -16.20 7.79
CA TYR A 82 3.87 -17.28 7.49
C TYR A 82 3.92 -17.68 6.01
N LEU A 83 3.84 -16.72 5.09
CA LEU A 83 3.87 -17.00 3.65
C LEU A 83 5.21 -17.57 3.18
N ASN A 84 6.32 -17.19 3.81
CA ASN A 84 7.64 -17.78 3.55
C ASN A 84 7.74 -19.24 3.99
N GLY A 85 6.96 -19.66 4.98
CA GLY A 85 6.87 -21.05 5.40
C GLY A 85 6.05 -21.95 4.47
N LEU A 86 5.40 -21.40 3.44
CA LEU A 86 4.59 -22.14 2.49
C LEU A 86 5.40 -22.56 1.25
N ASP A 87 5.12 -23.76 0.75
CA ASP A 87 5.78 -24.31 -0.45
C ASP A 87 5.27 -23.70 -1.76
N ASP A 88 4.07 -23.13 -1.76
CA ASP A 88 3.47 -22.47 -2.92
C ASP A 88 4.00 -21.04 -3.10
N PRO A 89 4.07 -20.53 -4.35
CA PRO A 89 4.54 -19.18 -4.64
C PRO A 89 3.48 -18.11 -4.30
N TYR A 90 3.86 -17.10 -3.53
CA TYR A 90 3.01 -15.96 -3.16
C TYR A 90 3.67 -14.62 -3.47
N VAL A 91 2.83 -13.68 -3.90
CA VAL A 91 3.16 -12.26 -4.03
C VAL A 91 2.23 -11.47 -3.11
N LEU A 92 2.79 -10.51 -2.39
CA LEU A 92 2.09 -9.60 -1.50
C LEU A 92 2.31 -8.16 -1.98
N VAL A 93 1.20 -7.45 -2.20
CA VAL A 93 1.20 -6.00 -2.40
C VAL A 93 0.47 -5.39 -1.20
N PHE A 94 1.22 -4.75 -0.31
CA PHE A 94 0.72 -4.13 0.91
C PHE A 94 0.88 -2.62 0.80
N PHE A 95 -0.18 -1.83 0.96
CA PHE A 95 -0.14 -0.39 0.74
C PHE A 95 -1.08 0.36 1.67
N GLY A 96 -0.71 1.59 2.02
CA GLY A 96 -1.62 2.52 2.71
C GLY A 96 -2.64 3.11 1.74
N ASP A 97 -3.84 3.35 2.23
CA ASP A 97 -4.92 3.99 1.47
C ASP A 97 -4.72 5.51 1.38
N HIS A 98 -4.35 6.15 2.50
CA HIS A 98 -4.02 7.57 2.54
C HIS A 98 -3.21 7.96 3.78
N ARG A 99 -2.66 9.18 3.75
CA ARG A 99 -2.04 9.84 4.91
C ARG A 99 -3.12 10.24 5.94
N PRO A 100 -2.92 10.05 7.25
CA PRO A 100 -3.86 10.55 8.25
C PRO A 100 -3.68 12.07 8.45
N ASN A 101 -4.78 12.78 8.73
CA ASN A 101 -4.72 14.24 8.97
C ASN A 101 -3.99 14.61 10.27
N LEU A 102 -4.09 13.77 11.31
CA LEU A 102 -3.50 14.00 12.64
C LEU A 102 -3.84 15.39 13.22
N GLY A 103 -5.13 15.69 13.26
CA GLY A 103 -5.68 16.92 13.83
C GLY A 103 -6.18 17.89 12.77
N ALA A 104 -6.94 18.90 13.20
CA ALA A 104 -7.37 19.99 12.33
C ALA A 104 -6.14 20.73 11.77
N ASP A 105 -6.21 21.11 10.49
CA ASP A 105 -5.15 21.83 9.77
C ASP A 105 -3.75 21.20 9.91
N TYR A 106 -3.69 19.87 10.01
CA TYR A 106 -2.46 19.09 10.19
C TYR A 106 -1.67 19.43 11.47
N LEU A 107 -2.37 19.82 12.55
CA LEU A 107 -1.81 20.24 13.84
C LEU A 107 -0.56 19.46 14.26
N ALA A 108 -0.67 18.13 14.38
CA ALA A 108 0.42 17.35 14.94
C ALA A 108 1.67 17.35 14.06
N TYR A 109 1.50 17.42 12.74
CA TYR A 109 2.62 17.55 11.81
C TYR A 109 3.29 18.92 11.89
N ASN A 110 2.50 19.99 11.98
CA ASN A 110 3.01 21.35 12.15
C ASN A 110 3.83 21.46 13.45
N GLU A 111 3.35 20.85 14.53
CA GLU A 111 4.05 20.86 15.83
C GLU A 111 5.39 20.10 15.78
N ILE A 112 5.51 19.02 14.99
CA ILE A 112 6.80 18.34 14.74
C ILE A 112 7.65 19.01 13.65
N GLY A 113 7.21 20.16 13.11
CA GLY A 113 7.95 20.93 12.11
C GLY A 113 7.93 20.33 10.70
N MET A 114 6.97 19.46 10.38
CA MET A 114 6.76 18.99 9.01
C MET A 114 5.88 19.99 8.26
N ASP A 115 6.44 20.58 7.21
CA ASP A 115 5.66 21.40 6.28
C ASP A 115 4.87 20.50 5.33
N ILE A 116 3.55 20.61 5.41
CA ILE A 116 2.59 19.83 4.62
C ILE A 116 1.93 20.69 3.56
N ALA A 117 2.03 22.02 3.60
CA ALA A 117 1.15 22.84 2.77
C ALA A 117 1.45 22.73 1.26
N ASP A 118 2.72 22.53 0.88
CA ASP A 118 3.18 22.88 -0.46
C ASP A 118 3.55 21.69 -1.37
N ASP A 119 3.63 20.46 -0.85
CA ASP A 119 3.96 19.27 -1.64
C ASP A 119 2.74 18.39 -1.94
N VAL A 120 2.15 18.60 -3.12
CA VAL A 120 0.97 17.86 -3.60
C VAL A 120 1.23 16.35 -3.67
N ILE A 121 2.44 15.93 -4.05
CA ILE A 121 2.78 14.51 -4.16
C ILE A 121 2.94 13.92 -2.77
N ALA A 122 3.76 14.51 -1.91
CA ALA A 122 3.97 13.99 -0.56
C ALA A 122 2.66 13.91 0.23
N ASN A 123 1.74 14.85 0.02
CA ASN A 123 0.42 14.84 0.67
C ASN A 123 -0.53 13.76 0.18
N CYS A 124 -0.42 13.39 -1.10
CA CYS A 124 -1.25 12.35 -1.70
C CYS A 124 -0.57 10.97 -1.68
N SER A 125 0.58 10.86 -1.02
CA SER A 125 1.38 9.63 -0.99
C SER A 125 1.14 8.81 0.27
N ALA A 126 1.19 7.50 0.09
CA ALA A 126 1.19 6.51 1.16
C ALA A 126 2.24 5.43 0.82
N PRO A 127 2.88 4.81 1.82
CA PRO A 127 3.87 3.79 1.57
C PRO A 127 3.22 2.51 1.00
N PHE A 128 3.99 1.80 0.19
CA PHE A 128 3.64 0.45 -0.25
C PHE A 128 4.87 -0.46 -0.21
N VAL A 129 4.61 -1.76 -0.16
CA VAL A 129 5.59 -2.84 -0.21
C VAL A 129 5.12 -3.86 -1.23
N ILE A 130 5.99 -4.18 -2.18
CA ILE A 130 5.83 -5.33 -3.07
C ILE A 130 6.83 -6.38 -2.57
N TRP A 131 6.31 -7.56 -2.24
CA TRP A 131 7.08 -8.64 -1.66
C TRP A 131 6.67 -9.96 -2.30
N ALA A 132 7.59 -10.92 -2.36
CA ALA A 132 7.30 -12.28 -2.76
C ALA A 132 8.03 -13.26 -1.85
N ASN A 133 7.45 -14.44 -1.67
CA ASN A 133 8.01 -15.44 -0.78
C ASN A 133 9.17 -16.24 -1.42
N ASP A 134 9.87 -17.01 -0.60
CA ASP A 134 11.01 -17.84 -1.05
C ASP A 134 10.64 -18.85 -2.15
N ALA A 135 9.41 -19.37 -2.15
CA ALA A 135 8.93 -20.27 -3.20
C ALA A 135 8.80 -19.56 -4.55
N TYR A 136 8.27 -18.32 -4.56
CA TYR A 136 8.21 -17.48 -5.75
C TYR A 136 9.62 -17.07 -6.21
N ALA A 137 10.52 -16.74 -5.29
CA ALA A 137 11.90 -16.36 -5.64
C ALA A 137 12.71 -17.48 -6.33
N LYS A 138 12.28 -18.74 -6.20
CA LYS A 138 12.89 -19.90 -6.87
C LYS A 138 12.41 -20.07 -8.33
N THR A 139 11.43 -19.30 -8.80
CA THR A 139 11.04 -19.36 -10.21
C THR A 139 12.16 -18.81 -11.10
N SER A 140 12.33 -19.37 -12.29
CA SER A 140 13.43 -18.99 -13.19
C SER A 140 13.38 -17.54 -13.68
N ASP A 141 12.22 -16.90 -13.57
CA ASP A 141 11.94 -15.56 -14.06
C ASP A 141 11.72 -14.52 -12.94
N PHE A 142 11.92 -14.87 -11.67
CA PHE A 142 11.74 -13.96 -10.53
C PHE A 142 12.43 -12.60 -10.72
N ALA A 143 13.75 -12.64 -10.96
CA ALA A 143 14.57 -11.44 -11.08
C ALA A 143 14.18 -10.60 -12.30
N GLU A 144 13.84 -11.25 -13.40
CA GLU A 144 13.38 -10.58 -14.62
C GLU A 144 12.03 -9.90 -14.41
N ARG A 145 11.06 -10.56 -13.76
CA ARG A 145 9.74 -9.99 -13.47
C ARG A 145 9.79 -8.82 -12.50
N PHE A 146 10.62 -8.90 -11.46
CA PHE A 146 10.77 -7.78 -10.52
C PHE A 146 11.50 -6.60 -11.17
N ALA A 147 12.52 -6.87 -11.99
CA ALA A 147 13.20 -5.81 -12.76
C ALA A 147 12.26 -5.20 -13.81
N SER A 148 11.40 -6.00 -14.45
CA SER A 148 10.47 -5.50 -15.46
C SER A 148 9.44 -4.57 -14.88
N LEU A 149 9.17 -4.60 -13.56
CA LEU A 149 8.30 -3.61 -12.93
C LEU A 149 8.74 -2.18 -13.18
N ASP A 150 10.03 -1.90 -13.44
CA ASP A 150 10.48 -0.56 -13.87
C ASP A 150 9.93 0.56 -12.97
N ILE A 151 9.98 0.32 -11.65
CA ILE A 151 9.56 1.31 -10.65
C ILE A 151 10.59 2.45 -10.69
N PRO A 152 10.15 3.72 -10.80
CA PRO A 152 11.06 4.86 -10.82
C PRO A 152 11.99 4.90 -9.59
N GLU A 153 13.18 5.50 -9.74
CA GLU A 153 14.17 5.60 -8.65
C GLU A 153 13.63 6.35 -7.42
N ASP A 154 12.68 7.28 -7.61
CA ASP A 154 12.01 8.00 -6.52
C ASP A 154 10.94 7.16 -5.80
N GLY A 155 10.61 5.98 -6.34
CA GLY A 155 9.67 5.02 -5.76
C GLY A 155 8.20 5.38 -5.92
N TYR A 156 7.84 6.44 -6.66
CA TYR A 156 6.44 6.85 -6.80
C TYR A 156 5.73 6.15 -7.95
N ILE A 157 4.61 5.50 -7.63
CA ILE A 157 3.60 5.05 -8.60
C ILE A 157 2.20 5.34 -8.08
N SER A 158 1.24 5.60 -8.97
CA SER A 158 -0.16 5.72 -8.59
C SER A 158 -0.74 4.37 -8.14
N ALA A 159 -1.55 4.38 -7.07
CA ALA A 159 -2.21 3.19 -6.53
C ALA A 159 -3.08 2.44 -7.57
N SER A 160 -3.58 3.15 -8.60
CA SER A 160 -4.32 2.56 -9.73
C SER A 160 -3.52 1.52 -10.51
N PHE A 161 -2.19 1.52 -10.42
CA PHE A 161 -1.35 0.53 -11.08
C PHE A 161 -1.05 -0.70 -10.22
N LEU A 162 -1.35 -0.70 -8.91
CA LEU A 162 -1.02 -1.84 -8.03
C LEU A 162 -1.75 -3.14 -8.43
N GLY A 163 -2.96 -3.03 -8.99
CA GLY A 163 -3.68 -4.16 -9.56
C GLY A 163 -2.99 -4.74 -10.80
N GLU A 164 -2.45 -3.87 -11.66
CA GLU A 164 -1.68 -4.28 -12.84
C GLU A 164 -0.34 -4.91 -12.44
N VAL A 165 0.39 -4.29 -11.51
CA VAL A 165 1.64 -4.83 -10.93
C VAL A 165 1.42 -6.23 -10.38
N SER A 166 0.31 -6.46 -9.67
CA SER A 166 -0.05 -7.78 -9.15
C SER A 166 -0.22 -8.82 -10.26
N LEU A 167 -0.83 -8.43 -11.38
CA LEU A 167 -1.00 -9.31 -12.55
C LEU A 167 0.32 -9.56 -13.30
N GLU A 168 1.16 -8.54 -13.41
CA GLU A 168 2.51 -8.69 -13.99
C GLU A 168 3.31 -9.73 -13.23
N LEU A 169 3.37 -9.61 -11.89
CA LEU A 169 4.07 -10.56 -11.03
C LEU A 169 3.41 -11.95 -11.04
N ALA A 170 2.09 -12.04 -11.20
CA ALA A 170 1.42 -13.33 -11.39
C ALA A 170 1.74 -14.01 -12.74
N GLY A 171 2.46 -13.35 -13.65
CA GLY A 171 2.75 -13.86 -15.00
C GLY A 171 1.56 -13.73 -15.95
N CYS A 172 0.57 -12.90 -15.57
CA CYS A 172 -0.62 -12.61 -16.35
C CYS A 172 -0.56 -11.21 -16.97
N ALA A 173 0.65 -10.62 -17.04
CA ALA A 173 0.90 -9.35 -17.72
C ALA A 173 0.25 -9.38 -19.11
N LYS A 174 -0.45 -8.30 -19.47
CA LYS A 174 -1.06 -8.14 -20.80
C LYS A 174 -2.07 -9.22 -21.22
N SER A 175 -2.57 -10.03 -20.28
CA SER A 175 -3.61 -11.03 -20.55
C SER A 175 -4.94 -10.42 -21.02
N GLU A 176 -5.13 -9.13 -20.76
CA GLU A 176 -6.33 -8.37 -21.06
C GLU A 176 -5.94 -6.99 -21.63
N PRO A 177 -6.59 -6.48 -22.70
CA PRO A 177 -6.21 -5.22 -23.33
C PRO A 177 -6.11 -3.99 -22.41
N PHE A 178 -6.98 -3.87 -21.40
CA PHE A 178 -6.93 -2.79 -20.43
C PHE A 178 -5.69 -2.89 -19.53
N PHE A 179 -5.39 -4.09 -19.02
CA PHE A 179 -4.17 -4.30 -18.22
C PHE A 179 -2.89 -4.19 -19.07
N SER A 180 -2.94 -4.57 -20.35
CA SER A 180 -1.83 -4.28 -21.27
C SER A 180 -1.60 -2.79 -21.45
N PHE A 181 -2.69 -2.01 -21.53
CA PHE A 181 -2.58 -0.55 -21.58
C PHE A 181 -2.05 0.03 -20.27
N LEU A 182 -2.51 -0.44 -19.11
CA LEU A 182 -1.98 0.01 -17.80
C LEU A 182 -0.50 -0.37 -17.61
N TYR A 183 -0.09 -1.53 -18.10
CA TYR A 183 1.31 -1.98 -18.11
C TYR A 183 2.18 -0.96 -18.85
N ASP A 184 1.83 -0.61 -20.09
CA ASP A 184 2.61 0.34 -20.87
C ASP A 184 2.53 1.75 -20.26
N LEU A 185 1.33 2.16 -19.81
CA LEU A 185 1.07 3.47 -19.20
C LEU A 185 1.91 3.73 -17.96
N ARG A 186 2.03 2.77 -17.03
CA ARG A 186 2.81 2.98 -15.79
C ARG A 186 4.27 3.33 -16.06
N ARG A 187 4.86 2.79 -17.13
CA ARG A 187 6.27 3.03 -17.49
C ARG A 187 6.48 4.39 -18.12
N GLU A 188 5.47 4.89 -18.81
CA GLU A 188 5.50 6.23 -19.42
C GLU A 188 5.07 7.33 -18.45
N ILE A 189 4.03 7.08 -17.63
CA ILE A 189 3.43 8.00 -16.67
C ILE A 189 3.18 7.24 -15.35
N PRO A 190 4.22 7.07 -14.51
CA PRO A 190 4.12 6.29 -13.27
C PRO A 190 3.20 6.93 -12.24
N VAL A 191 3.07 8.26 -12.26
CA VAL A 191 2.23 9.03 -11.34
C VAL A 191 1.20 9.82 -12.13
N ILE A 192 -0.08 9.56 -11.88
CA ILE A 192 -1.21 10.28 -12.46
C ILE A 192 -1.88 11.11 -11.36
N LYS A 193 -1.74 12.43 -11.44
CA LYS A 193 -2.30 13.40 -10.50
C LYS A 193 -2.51 14.77 -11.16
N THR A 194 -3.71 15.33 -10.97
CA THR A 194 -4.03 16.69 -11.41
C THR A 194 -3.07 17.72 -10.81
N GLY A 195 -2.54 18.60 -11.65
CA GLY A 195 -1.56 19.62 -11.26
C GLY A 195 -0.12 19.12 -11.21
N VAL A 196 0.12 17.82 -11.45
CA VAL A 196 1.46 17.22 -11.53
C VAL A 196 1.80 16.86 -12.97
N ASN A 197 0.88 16.20 -13.68
CA ASN A 197 1.13 15.79 -15.07
C ASN A 197 1.18 17.00 -16.02
N SER A 198 2.08 16.90 -16.99
CA SER A 198 2.31 17.87 -18.05
C SER A 198 1.28 17.78 -19.19
N GLU A 199 1.18 18.83 -20.01
CA GLU A 199 0.32 18.83 -21.19
C GLU A 199 0.69 17.73 -22.22
N ALA A 200 1.96 17.32 -22.25
CA ALA A 200 2.44 16.25 -23.14
C ALA A 200 1.89 14.87 -22.76
N GLU A 201 1.59 14.66 -21.48
CA GLU A 201 1.06 13.41 -20.93
C GLU A 201 -0.47 13.30 -21.08
N GLN A 202 -1.15 14.44 -21.28
CA GLN A 202 -2.61 14.54 -21.31
C GLN A 202 -3.29 13.60 -22.32
N PRO A 203 -2.80 13.42 -23.57
CA PRO A 203 -3.46 12.52 -24.52
C PRO A 203 -3.56 11.07 -24.03
N MET A 204 -2.58 10.63 -23.24
CA MET A 204 -2.58 9.26 -22.73
C MET A 204 -3.43 9.12 -21.46
N ILE A 205 -3.49 10.16 -20.64
CA ILE A 205 -4.44 10.25 -19.51
C ILE A 205 -5.88 10.27 -20.04
N ASP A 206 -6.17 11.00 -21.12
CA ASP A 206 -7.49 11.01 -21.75
C ASP A 206 -7.88 9.62 -22.26
N LYS A 207 -6.91 8.89 -22.85
CA LYS A 207 -7.11 7.49 -23.26
C LYS A 207 -7.42 6.58 -22.07
N LEU A 208 -6.78 6.78 -20.91
CA LEU A 208 -7.12 6.08 -19.67
C LEU A 208 -8.57 6.38 -19.26
N HIS A 209 -9.01 7.63 -19.32
CA HIS A 209 -10.39 8.00 -19.02
C HIS A 209 -11.41 7.36 -19.97
N CYS A 210 -11.09 7.26 -21.27
CA CYS A 210 -11.92 6.51 -22.21
C CYS A 210 -12.04 5.04 -21.79
N TRP A 211 -10.93 4.37 -21.47
CA TRP A 211 -10.96 3.00 -20.98
C TRP A 211 -11.84 2.84 -19.73
N GLN A 212 -11.66 3.72 -18.75
CA GLN A 212 -12.42 3.72 -17.50
C GLN A 212 -13.93 3.87 -17.77
N TYR A 213 -14.31 4.81 -18.64
CA TYR A 213 -15.71 5.02 -19.01
C TYR A 213 -16.34 3.76 -19.61
N TYR A 214 -15.72 3.17 -20.64
CA TYR A 214 -16.29 2.03 -21.36
C TYR A 214 -16.24 0.69 -20.59
N ARG A 215 -15.38 0.57 -19.58
CA ARG A 215 -15.29 -0.62 -18.72
C ARG A 215 -16.25 -0.60 -17.55
N MET A 216 -16.63 0.58 -17.09
CA MET A 216 -17.49 0.77 -15.92
C MET A 216 -18.95 1.08 -16.29
N SER A 217 -19.24 1.30 -17.57
CA SER A 217 -20.58 1.41 -18.16
C SER A 217 -21.09 0.05 -18.65
#